data_AF-A0A6A5DWY8-F1
#
_entry.id   AF-A0A6A5DWY8-F1
#
_cell.length_a   1.000
_cell.length_b   1.000
_cell.length_c   1.000
_cell.angle_alpha   90.00
_cell.angle_beta   90.00
_cell.angle_gamma   90.00
#
_symmetry.space_group_name_H-M   'P 1'
#
loop_
_entity.id
_entity.type
_entity.pdbx_description
1 polymer ?
#
loop_
_entity_poly.entity_id
_entity_poly.type
_entity_poly.pdbx_seq_one_letter_code
_entity_poly.pdbx_strand_id
1 'polypeptide(L)'
;MSAARKELQEALCCYTADTLIYIDTVREFCDRNQKWMLGRETELEMMRDIKDRADNIDLSIGHVRQSKNKGKAFWEYMKSKATQVTADSRRAELETELAAVLKDTLRGLEKLNCFLDAVENLAVTSLHVFMEQNQVLHLPEGISPEHVHVVISAARIICPHLLEFKRDASVFFLPKLQNVEVLAYQLDKYIKTTQKICEKLEKR
;
A
#
# COMPACT_ATOMS: atom_id res chain seq x y z
N MET A 1 -9.22 -45.70 -15.35
CA MET A 1 -8.75 -44.33 -15.70
C MET A 1 -7.32 -44.40 -16.20
N SER A 2 -7.01 -43.74 -17.31
CA SER A 2 -5.62 -43.60 -17.80
C SER A 2 -4.80 -42.75 -16.83
N ALA A 3 -3.47 -42.93 -16.81
CA ALA A 3 -2.55 -42.14 -15.99
C ALA A 3 -2.73 -40.63 -16.24
N ALA A 4 -2.77 -40.21 -17.51
CA ALA A 4 -3.00 -38.83 -17.90
C ALA A 4 -4.30 -38.21 -17.36
N ARG A 5 -5.37 -39.00 -17.21
CA ARG A 5 -6.63 -38.51 -16.63
C ARG A 5 -6.52 -38.26 -15.12
N LYS A 6 -5.73 -39.07 -14.41
CA LYS A 6 -5.47 -38.85 -12.98
C LYS A 6 -4.60 -37.62 -12.75
N GLU A 7 -3.54 -37.46 -13.54
CA GLU A 7 -2.66 -36.28 -13.48
C GLU A 7 -3.43 -34.98 -13.73
N LEU A 8 -4.31 -34.97 -14.75
CA LEU A 8 -5.18 -33.83 -15.01
C LEU A 8 -6.11 -33.53 -13.82
N GLN A 9 -6.72 -34.56 -13.23
CA GLN A 9 -7.61 -34.40 -12.10
C GLN A 9 -6.88 -33.84 -10.88
N GLU A 10 -5.69 -34.35 -10.58
CA GLU A 10 -4.83 -33.85 -9.49
C GLU A 10 -4.43 -32.39 -9.71
N ALA A 11 -4.00 -32.03 -10.91
CA ALA A 11 -3.65 -30.64 -11.25
C ALA A 11 -4.85 -29.69 -11.13
N LEU A 12 -6.03 -30.12 -11.58
CA LEU A 12 -7.27 -29.34 -11.44
C LEU A 12 -7.69 -29.18 -9.97
N CYS A 13 -7.51 -30.20 -9.14
CA CYS A 13 -7.76 -30.11 -7.70
C CYS A 13 -6.84 -29.08 -7.04
N CYS A 14 -5.52 -29.13 -7.32
CA CYS A 14 -4.58 -28.14 -6.79
C CYS A 14 -4.94 -26.72 -7.25
N TYR A 15 -5.20 -26.54 -8.55
CA TYR A 15 -5.60 -25.25 -9.13
C TYR A 15 -6.86 -24.66 -8.46
N THR A 16 -7.85 -25.52 -8.19
CA THR A 16 -9.09 -25.15 -7.52
C THR A 16 -8.80 -24.76 -6.07
N ALA A 17 -8.02 -25.56 -5.34
CA ALA A 17 -7.65 -25.28 -3.96
C ALA A 17 -6.89 -23.95 -3.83
N ASP A 18 -5.90 -23.71 -4.70
CA ASP A 18 -5.15 -22.45 -4.74
C ASP A 18 -6.06 -21.26 -5.01
N THR A 19 -7.00 -21.39 -5.95
CA THR A 19 -7.99 -20.34 -6.24
C THR A 19 -8.82 -20.01 -5.00
N LEU A 20 -9.30 -21.02 -4.26
CA LEU A 20 -10.07 -20.80 -3.05
C LEU A 20 -9.23 -20.14 -1.95
N ILE A 21 -7.96 -20.53 -1.80
CA ILE A 21 -7.01 -19.87 -0.87
C ILE A 21 -6.85 -18.39 -1.22
N TYR A 22 -6.75 -18.05 -2.51
CA TYR A 22 -6.68 -16.64 -2.92
C TYR A 22 -7.97 -15.87 -2.62
N ILE A 23 -9.14 -16.48 -2.82
CA ILE A 23 -10.43 -15.87 -2.45
C ILE A 23 -10.49 -15.60 -0.95
N ASP A 24 -10.08 -16.55 -0.13
CA ASP A 24 -10.07 -16.39 1.32
C ASP A 24 -9.06 -15.33 1.76
N THR A 25 -7.87 -15.29 1.14
CA THR A 25 -6.85 -14.25 1.39
C THR A 25 -7.40 -12.84 1.09
N VAL A 26 -8.10 -12.70 -0.04
CA VAL A 26 -8.76 -11.44 -0.42
C VAL A 26 -9.81 -11.05 0.61
N ARG A 27 -10.66 -11.99 1.01
CA ARG A 27 -11.73 -11.77 1.98
C ARG A 27 -11.17 -11.36 3.34
N GLU A 28 -10.22 -12.11 3.88
CA GLU A 28 -9.61 -11.84 5.18
C GLU A 28 -8.94 -10.46 5.25
N PHE A 29 -8.31 -10.03 4.15
CA PHE A 29 -7.74 -8.69 4.08
C PHE A 29 -8.83 -7.62 4.06
N CYS A 30 -9.86 -7.79 3.21
CA CYS A 30 -10.98 -6.85 3.12
C CYS A 30 -11.68 -6.66 4.48
N ASP A 31 -11.94 -7.75 5.21
CA ASP A 31 -12.53 -7.72 6.56
C ASP A 31 -11.69 -6.92 7.57
N ARG A 32 -10.36 -6.88 7.36
CA ARG A 32 -9.41 -6.15 8.22
C ARG A 32 -8.96 -4.82 7.62
N ASN A 33 -9.50 -4.43 6.46
CA ASN A 33 -9.04 -3.27 5.69
C ASN A 33 -9.16 -1.99 6.50
N GLN A 34 -10.26 -1.78 7.23
CA GLN A 34 -10.44 -0.59 8.09
C GLN A 34 -9.31 -0.43 9.11
N LYS A 35 -8.89 -1.52 9.77
CA LYS A 35 -7.79 -1.50 10.72
C LYS A 35 -6.45 -1.22 10.03
N TRP A 36 -6.24 -1.78 8.83
CA TRP A 36 -5.05 -1.50 8.04
C TRP A 36 -4.99 -0.03 7.62
N MET A 37 -6.09 0.53 7.11
CA MET A 37 -6.21 1.93 6.68
C MET A 37 -5.93 2.90 7.83
N LEU A 38 -6.59 2.72 8.99
CA LEU A 38 -6.36 3.56 10.17
C LEU A 38 -4.88 3.64 10.57
N GLY A 39 -4.16 2.52 10.51
CA GLY A 39 -2.72 2.49 10.77
C GLY A 39 -1.93 3.35 9.77
N ARG A 40 -2.26 3.25 8.47
CA ARG A 40 -1.59 4.02 7.41
C ARG A 40 -1.96 5.50 7.44
N GLU A 41 -3.19 5.84 7.82
CA GLU A 41 -3.64 7.23 8.00
C GLU A 41 -2.91 7.89 9.17
N THR A 42 -2.73 7.16 10.29
CA THR A 42 -1.92 7.65 11.42
C THR A 42 -0.48 7.92 10.99
N GLU A 43 0.13 7.01 10.23
CA GLU A 43 1.48 7.20 9.68
C GLU A 43 1.56 8.38 8.71
N LEU A 44 0.53 8.57 7.88
CA LEU A 44 0.43 9.72 6.97
C LEU A 44 0.35 11.04 7.73
N GLU A 45 -0.41 11.11 8.82
CA GLU A 45 -0.46 12.27 9.71
C GLU A 45 0.90 12.53 10.36
N MET A 46 1.59 11.50 10.84
CA MET A 46 2.95 11.63 11.38
C MET A 46 3.93 12.16 10.33
N MET A 47 3.87 11.67 9.08
CA MET A 47 4.70 12.22 7.99
C MET A 47 4.40 13.71 7.73
N ARG A 48 3.13 14.12 7.78
CA ARG A 48 2.75 15.53 7.60
C ARG A 48 3.27 16.41 8.76
N ASP A 49 3.15 15.95 10.01
CA ASP A 49 3.71 16.66 11.17
C ASP A 49 5.25 16.81 11.05
N ILE A 50 5.95 15.75 10.67
CA ILE A 50 7.41 15.79 10.44
C ILE A 50 7.75 16.79 9.35
N LYS A 51 6.99 16.83 8.25
CA LYS A 51 7.18 17.83 7.19
C LYS A 51 7.01 19.24 7.73
N ASP A 52 5.90 19.53 8.41
CA ASP A 52 5.61 20.85 8.94
C ASP A 52 6.70 21.30 9.93
N ARG A 53 7.17 20.39 10.80
CA ARG A 53 8.30 20.66 11.69
C ARG A 53 9.60 20.91 10.93
N ALA A 54 9.88 20.13 9.88
CA ALA A 54 11.07 20.29 9.05
C ALA A 54 11.09 21.64 8.31
N ASP A 55 9.96 22.06 7.75
CA ASP A 55 9.80 23.34 7.04
C ASP A 55 10.01 24.54 7.98
N ASN A 56 9.70 24.37 9.27
CA ASN A 56 9.90 25.40 10.29
C ASN A 56 11.31 25.42 10.93
N ILE A 57 12.21 24.48 10.59
CA ILE A 57 13.57 24.46 11.14
C ILE A 57 14.45 25.57 10.57
N ASP A 58 14.32 25.90 9.29
CA ASP A 58 15.21 26.84 8.60
C ASP A 58 14.48 28.16 8.32
N LEU A 59 14.92 29.27 8.93
CA LEU A 59 14.54 30.60 8.46
C LEU A 59 15.12 30.76 7.05
N SER A 60 14.28 30.54 6.03
CA SER A 60 14.73 30.62 4.64
C SER A 60 15.18 32.05 4.29
N ILE A 61 16.03 32.20 3.27
CA ILE A 61 16.38 33.50 2.69
C ILE A 61 15.13 34.27 2.19
N GLY A 62 14.02 33.55 2.00
CA GLY A 62 12.70 34.12 1.74
C GLY A 62 12.23 35.08 2.84
N HIS A 63 12.56 34.83 4.11
CA HIS A 63 12.30 35.74 5.23
C HIS A 63 12.94 37.12 5.03
N VAL A 64 14.19 37.14 4.55
CA VAL A 64 14.90 38.38 4.20
C VAL A 64 14.26 39.07 2.99
N ARG A 65 13.84 38.27 2.00
CA ARG A 65 13.29 38.77 0.74
C ARG A 65 11.88 39.34 0.88
N GLN A 66 11.05 38.78 1.75
CA GLN A 66 9.66 39.17 2.00
C GLN A 66 9.52 40.22 3.13
N SER A 67 10.56 40.41 3.95
CA SER A 67 10.52 41.38 5.05
C SER A 67 10.55 42.83 4.57
N LYS A 68 9.68 43.67 5.13
CA LYS A 68 9.70 45.14 4.96
C LYS A 68 11.00 45.75 5.50
N ASN A 69 11.63 45.13 6.50
CA ASN A 69 12.91 45.56 7.06
C ASN A 69 13.98 44.50 6.81
N LYS A 70 14.63 44.62 5.64
CA LYS A 70 15.64 43.68 5.15
C LYS A 70 16.85 43.57 6.07
N GLY A 71 17.29 44.66 6.70
CA GLY A 71 18.45 44.66 7.60
C GLY A 71 18.21 43.83 8.86
N LYS A 72 17.04 44.01 9.49
CA LYS A 72 16.64 43.20 10.65
C LYS A 72 16.45 41.73 10.29
N ALA A 73 15.78 41.44 9.17
CA ALA A 73 15.55 40.07 8.72
C ALA A 73 16.86 39.36 8.31
N PHE A 74 17.81 40.08 7.70
CA PHE A 74 19.14 39.55 7.40
C PHE A 74 19.93 39.26 8.68
N TRP A 75 19.81 40.11 9.71
CA TRP A 75 20.43 39.85 11.01
C TRP A 75 19.82 38.62 11.71
N GLU A 76 18.50 38.45 11.67
CA GLU A 76 17.81 37.25 12.16
C GLU A 76 18.24 35.99 11.40
N TYR A 77 18.39 36.07 10.07
CA TYR A 77 18.92 35.00 9.23
C TYR A 77 20.38 34.64 9.58
N MET A 78 21.24 35.64 9.78
CA MET A 78 22.63 35.40 10.20
C MET A 78 22.70 34.80 11.61
N LYS A 79 21.78 35.19 12.51
CA LYS A 79 21.67 34.61 13.86
C LYS A 79 21.18 33.16 13.81
N SER A 80 20.25 32.82 12.92
CA SER A 80 19.80 31.43 12.73
C SER A 80 20.91 30.54 12.13
N LYS A 81 21.77 31.10 11.27
CA LYS A 81 23.00 30.44 10.79
C LYS A 81 24.03 30.21 11.90
N ALA A 82 24.15 31.11 12.88
CA ALA A 82 25.02 30.86 14.05
C ALA A 82 24.51 29.69 14.92
N THR A 83 23.22 29.36 14.86
CA THR A 83 22.61 28.20 15.54
C THR A 83 22.55 26.94 14.68
N GLN A 84 23.26 26.87 13.55
CA GLN A 84 23.17 25.78 12.57
C GLN A 84 23.43 24.38 13.14
N VAL A 85 24.33 24.24 14.13
CA VAL A 85 24.55 22.97 14.86
C VAL A 85 23.25 22.46 15.50
N THR A 86 22.39 23.35 15.99
CA THR A 86 21.08 23.00 16.57
C THR A 86 20.02 22.72 15.50
N ALA A 87 20.18 23.23 14.28
CA ALA A 87 19.28 22.94 13.16
C ALA A 87 19.59 21.56 12.56
N ASP A 88 20.87 21.23 12.42
CA ASP A 88 21.31 19.93 11.91
C ASP A 88 20.98 18.80 12.91
N SER A 89 21.09 19.04 14.22
CA SER A 89 20.66 18.07 15.23
C SER A 89 19.15 17.81 15.17
N ARG A 90 18.32 18.87 15.03
CA ARG A 90 16.86 18.74 14.87
C ARG A 90 16.47 18.01 13.60
N ARG A 91 17.19 18.24 12.49
CA ARG A 91 17.00 17.49 11.24
C ARG A 91 17.30 16.01 11.43
N ALA A 92 18.40 15.67 12.11
CA ALA A 92 18.75 14.28 12.40
C ALA A 92 17.71 13.59 13.32
N GLU A 93 17.16 14.33 14.29
CA GLU A 93 16.05 13.84 15.13
C GLU A 93 14.80 13.54 14.29
N LEU A 94 14.39 14.45 13.41
CA LEU A 94 13.26 14.23 12.51
C LEU A 94 13.49 13.10 11.49
N GLU A 95 14.72 12.91 10.99
CA GLU A 95 15.05 11.77 10.13
C GLU A 95 14.93 10.44 10.87
N THR A 96 15.30 10.42 12.16
CA THR A 96 15.14 9.24 13.03
C THR A 96 13.67 8.94 13.29
N GLU A 97 12.87 9.98 13.57
CA GLU A 97 11.42 9.87 13.73
C GLU A 97 10.75 9.36 12.45
N LEU A 98 11.11 9.93 11.30
CA LEU A 98 10.67 9.49 9.98
C LEU A 98 11.06 8.03 9.71
N ALA A 99 12.27 7.62 10.05
CA ALA A 99 12.70 6.23 9.89
C ALA A 99 11.84 5.26 10.71
N ALA A 100 11.42 5.64 11.92
CA ALA A 100 10.52 4.84 12.73
C ALA A 100 9.13 4.72 12.09
N VAL A 101 8.56 5.83 11.61
CA VAL A 101 7.27 5.84 10.88
C VAL A 101 7.36 4.94 9.64
N LEU A 102 8.40 5.11 8.81
CA LEU A 102 8.57 4.36 7.58
C LEU A 102 8.78 2.86 7.83
N LYS A 103 9.40 2.48 8.94
CA LYS A 103 9.52 1.06 9.33
C LYS A 103 8.14 0.42 9.55
N ASP A 104 7.24 1.11 10.24
CA ASP A 104 5.89 0.60 10.46
C ASP A 104 5.04 0.66 9.18
N THR A 105 5.24 1.68 8.35
CA THR A 105 4.66 1.74 6.99
C THR A 105 5.07 0.55 6.15
N LEU A 106 6.36 0.24 6.06
CA LEU A 106 6.87 -0.88 5.27
C LEU A 106 6.32 -2.22 5.75
N ARG A 107 6.29 -2.47 7.07
CA ARG A 107 5.62 -3.64 7.65
C ARG A 107 4.14 -3.71 7.28
N GLY A 108 3.49 -2.55 7.19
CA GLY A 108 2.13 -2.42 6.73
C GLY A 108 1.92 -2.82 5.27
N LEU A 109 2.82 -2.38 4.40
CA LEU A 109 2.81 -2.67 2.96
C LEU A 109 3.18 -4.13 2.68
N GLU A 110 4.07 -4.73 3.46
CA GLU A 110 4.35 -6.17 3.38
C GLU A 110 3.08 -7.01 3.56
N LYS A 111 2.20 -6.63 4.49
CA LYS A 111 0.90 -7.31 4.69
C LYS A 111 -0.05 -7.10 3.52
N LEU A 112 0.06 -5.98 2.82
CA LEU A 112 -0.74 -5.68 1.63
C LEU A 112 -0.28 -6.54 0.44
N ASN A 113 1.00 -6.91 0.34
CA ASN A 113 1.52 -7.68 -0.79
C ASN A 113 0.80 -9.03 -0.97
N CYS A 114 0.57 -9.79 0.10
CA CYS A 114 -0.15 -11.07 0.00
C CYS A 114 -1.56 -10.90 -0.58
N PHE A 115 -2.23 -9.80 -0.24
CA PHE A 115 -3.52 -9.46 -0.80
C PHE A 115 -3.43 -9.11 -2.28
N LEU A 116 -2.47 -8.27 -2.67
CA LEU A 116 -2.27 -7.87 -4.07
C LEU A 116 -1.90 -9.08 -4.95
N ASP A 117 -1.05 -9.98 -4.44
CA ASP A 117 -0.68 -11.22 -5.13
C ASP A 117 -1.89 -12.13 -5.33
N ALA A 118 -2.72 -12.30 -4.30
CA ALA A 118 -3.96 -13.08 -4.41
C ALA A 118 -4.92 -12.49 -5.46
N VAL A 119 -5.07 -11.17 -5.48
CA VAL A 119 -5.86 -10.47 -6.50
C VAL A 119 -5.29 -10.68 -7.91
N GLU A 120 -3.98 -10.58 -8.09
CA GLU A 120 -3.32 -10.79 -9.38
C GLU A 120 -3.54 -12.22 -9.89
N ASN A 121 -3.37 -13.21 -9.01
CA ASN A 121 -3.63 -14.62 -9.33
C ASN A 121 -5.10 -14.86 -9.70
N LEU A 122 -6.05 -14.30 -8.94
CA LEU A 122 -7.48 -14.39 -9.27
C LEU A 122 -7.83 -13.74 -10.61
N ALA A 123 -7.18 -12.64 -10.96
CA ALA A 123 -7.42 -11.98 -12.24
C ALA A 123 -7.05 -12.87 -13.43
N VAL A 124 -6.00 -13.69 -13.29
CA VAL A 124 -5.56 -14.62 -14.35
C VAL A 124 -6.21 -16.01 -14.26
N THR A 125 -6.99 -16.29 -13.21
CA THR A 125 -7.72 -17.54 -13.05
C THR A 125 -8.75 -17.75 -14.16
N SER A 126 -8.85 -18.97 -14.69
CA SER A 126 -9.78 -19.36 -15.73
C SER A 126 -11.16 -19.66 -15.14
N LEU A 127 -12.16 -18.87 -15.56
CA LEU A 127 -13.58 -19.12 -15.22
C LEU A 127 -14.08 -20.48 -15.71
N HIS A 128 -13.50 -21.00 -16.80
CA HIS A 128 -13.94 -22.26 -17.42
C HIS A 128 -13.79 -23.48 -16.50
N VAL A 129 -12.81 -23.43 -15.60
CA VAL A 129 -12.58 -24.49 -14.61
C VAL A 129 -13.77 -24.63 -13.65
N PHE A 130 -14.46 -23.52 -13.39
CA PHE A 130 -15.57 -23.41 -12.45
C PHE A 130 -16.95 -23.40 -13.11
N MET A 131 -17.08 -23.85 -14.35
CA MET A 131 -18.39 -23.98 -15.00
C MET A 131 -19.10 -25.25 -14.52
N GLU A 132 -20.43 -25.20 -14.35
CA GLU A 132 -21.24 -26.35 -13.91
C GLU A 132 -21.06 -27.59 -14.79
N GLN A 133 -20.73 -27.41 -16.07
CA GLN A 133 -20.52 -28.51 -17.01
C GLN A 133 -19.21 -29.28 -16.79
N ASN A 134 -18.32 -28.80 -15.91
CA ASN A 134 -17.05 -29.44 -15.64
C ASN A 134 -17.21 -30.61 -14.65
N GLN A 135 -17.50 -31.80 -15.19
CA GLN A 135 -17.77 -33.03 -14.42
C GLN A 135 -16.57 -33.60 -13.65
N VAL A 136 -15.38 -33.02 -13.79
CA VAL A 136 -14.14 -33.51 -13.16
C VAL A 136 -13.92 -32.90 -11.78
N LEU A 137 -14.55 -31.74 -11.50
CA LEU A 137 -14.35 -30.97 -10.29
C LEU A 137 -15.63 -30.89 -9.47
N HIS A 138 -15.52 -31.21 -8.18
CA HIS A 138 -16.55 -30.93 -7.18
C HIS A 138 -15.99 -29.89 -6.22
N LEU A 139 -16.65 -28.74 -6.13
CA LEU A 139 -16.31 -27.73 -5.13
C LEU A 139 -16.69 -28.24 -3.73
N PRO A 140 -15.98 -27.78 -2.68
CA PRO A 140 -16.36 -28.06 -1.30
C PRO A 140 -17.80 -27.64 -1.00
N GLU A 141 -18.47 -28.35 -0.08
CA GLU A 141 -19.82 -28.01 0.37
C GLU A 141 -19.87 -26.56 0.89
N GLY A 142 -20.86 -25.78 0.42
CA GLY A 142 -21.05 -24.39 0.80
C GLY A 142 -20.36 -23.35 -0.09
N ILE A 143 -19.55 -23.76 -1.08
CA ILE A 143 -18.95 -22.85 -2.07
C ILE A 143 -19.70 -22.99 -3.39
N SER A 144 -20.42 -21.95 -3.80
CA SER A 144 -21.12 -21.95 -5.10
C SER A 144 -20.17 -21.52 -6.23
N PRO A 145 -20.28 -22.13 -7.43
CA PRO A 145 -19.54 -21.68 -8.61
C PRO A 145 -19.75 -20.19 -8.92
N GLU A 146 -20.97 -19.69 -8.74
CA GLU A 146 -21.32 -18.28 -8.99
C GLU A 146 -20.48 -17.35 -8.11
N HIS A 147 -20.28 -17.72 -6.83
CA HIS A 147 -19.46 -16.93 -5.93
C HIS A 147 -18.01 -16.81 -6.45
N VAL A 148 -17.42 -17.94 -6.89
CA VAL A 148 -16.06 -17.97 -7.44
C VAL A 148 -15.98 -17.11 -8.71
N HIS A 149 -16.99 -17.19 -9.59
CA HIS A 149 -17.05 -16.41 -10.82
C HIS A 149 -17.12 -14.91 -10.57
N VAL A 150 -17.94 -14.48 -9.60
CA VAL A 150 -18.07 -13.08 -9.21
C VAL A 150 -16.72 -12.52 -8.74
N VAL A 151 -16.01 -13.26 -7.86
CA VAL A 151 -14.73 -12.81 -7.32
C VAL A 151 -13.65 -12.73 -8.40
N ILE A 152 -13.53 -13.74 -9.28
CA ILE A 152 -12.59 -13.71 -10.41
C ILE A 152 -12.90 -12.54 -11.35
N SER A 153 -14.18 -12.32 -11.66
CA SER A 153 -14.60 -11.23 -12.54
C SER A 153 -14.29 -9.86 -11.94
N ALA A 154 -14.54 -9.68 -10.65
CA ALA A 154 -14.17 -8.46 -9.93
C ALA A 154 -12.65 -8.25 -9.94
N ALA A 155 -11.86 -9.28 -9.64
CA ALA A 155 -10.40 -9.24 -9.66
C ALA A 155 -9.86 -8.79 -11.02
N ARG A 156 -10.41 -9.32 -12.13
CA ARG A 156 -10.05 -8.89 -13.50
C ARG A 156 -10.30 -7.40 -13.75
N ILE A 157 -11.43 -6.87 -13.28
CA ILE A 157 -11.80 -5.46 -13.45
C ILE A 157 -10.85 -4.54 -12.67
N ILE A 158 -10.45 -4.95 -11.46
CA ILE A 158 -9.64 -4.11 -10.58
C ILE A 158 -8.13 -4.29 -10.78
N CYS A 159 -7.68 -5.39 -11.41
CA CYS A 159 -6.28 -5.71 -11.67
C CYS A 159 -5.43 -4.54 -12.21
N PRO A 160 -5.92 -3.69 -13.14
CA PRO A 160 -5.14 -2.53 -13.60
C PRO A 160 -4.70 -1.57 -12.49
N HIS A 161 -5.41 -1.50 -11.36
CA HIS A 161 -5.06 -0.67 -10.21
C HIS A 161 -3.83 -1.20 -9.45
N LEU A 162 -3.49 -2.48 -9.61
CA LEU A 162 -2.32 -3.08 -8.94
C LEU A 162 -1.00 -2.49 -9.47
N LEU A 163 -1.02 -1.89 -10.66
CA LEU A 163 0.13 -1.18 -11.23
C LEU A 163 0.64 -0.06 -10.32
N GLU A 164 -0.24 0.53 -9.51
CA GLU A 164 0.12 1.57 -8.56
C GLU A 164 1.12 1.07 -7.50
N PHE A 165 1.10 -0.23 -7.19
CA PHE A 165 1.92 -0.85 -6.16
C PHE A 165 3.18 -1.53 -6.70
N LYS A 166 3.44 -1.49 -8.01
CA LYS A 166 4.59 -2.21 -8.62
C LYS A 166 5.95 -1.59 -8.28
N ARG A 167 5.98 -0.43 -7.62
CA ARG A 167 7.22 0.16 -7.09
C ARG A 167 7.67 -0.60 -5.84
N ASP A 168 8.95 -0.91 -5.78
CA ASP A 168 9.55 -1.45 -4.56
C ASP A 168 9.43 -0.43 -3.42
N ALA A 169 8.61 -0.77 -2.43
CA ALA A 169 8.35 0.07 -1.28
C ALA A 169 9.62 0.32 -0.46
N SER A 170 10.50 -0.67 -0.32
CA SER A 170 11.72 -0.56 0.49
C SER A 170 12.72 0.42 -0.12
N VAL A 171 12.72 0.54 -1.44
CA VAL A 171 13.56 1.49 -2.19
C VAL A 171 12.94 2.88 -2.22
N PHE A 172 11.61 2.98 -2.25
CA PHE A 172 10.90 4.24 -2.34
C PHE A 172 10.82 4.98 -0.99
N PHE A 173 10.44 4.26 0.08
CA PHE A 173 10.20 4.83 1.42
C PHE A 173 11.50 4.94 2.23
N LEU A 174 12.39 5.82 1.77
CA LEU A 174 13.64 6.15 2.47
C LEU A 174 13.47 7.35 3.42
N PRO A 175 14.12 7.36 4.60
CA PRO A 175 13.99 8.42 5.60
C PRO A 175 14.78 9.67 5.23
N LYS A 176 14.37 10.34 4.16
CA LYS A 176 14.96 11.61 3.70
C LYS A 176 13.93 12.73 3.88
N LEU A 177 14.21 13.70 4.73
CA LEU A 177 13.26 14.80 5.03
C LEU A 177 12.80 15.55 3.78
N GLN A 178 13.71 15.74 2.83
CA GLN A 178 13.43 16.42 1.56
C GLN A 178 12.33 15.74 0.73
N ASN A 179 12.06 14.46 1.00
CA ASN A 179 11.12 13.65 0.24
C ASN A 179 9.80 13.41 0.96
N VAL A 180 9.63 13.88 2.21
CA VAL A 180 8.48 13.51 3.07
C VAL A 180 7.13 13.81 2.40
N GLU A 181 7.03 14.92 1.67
CA GLU A 181 5.83 15.24 0.88
C GLU A 181 5.49 14.17 -0.16
N VAL A 182 6.50 13.68 -0.87
CA VAL A 182 6.36 12.62 -1.89
C VAL A 182 6.01 11.28 -1.25
N LEU A 183 6.61 10.98 -0.09
CA LEU A 183 6.30 9.77 0.68
C LEU A 183 4.85 9.78 1.16
N ALA A 184 4.41 10.89 1.76
CA ALA A 184 3.04 11.10 2.22
C ALA A 184 2.04 10.98 1.06
N TYR A 185 2.33 11.61 -0.08
CA TYR A 185 1.48 11.51 -1.27
C TYR A 185 1.35 10.06 -1.77
N GLN A 186 2.47 9.32 -1.84
CA GLN A 186 2.44 7.93 -2.29
C GLN A 186 1.67 7.05 -1.32
N LEU A 187 1.84 7.24 -0.01
CA LEU A 187 1.12 6.47 1.00
C LEU A 187 -0.39 6.73 0.93
N ASP A 188 -0.80 8.00 0.81
CA ASP A 188 -2.21 8.39 0.59
C ASP A 188 -2.78 7.72 -0.67
N LYS A 189 -2.00 7.68 -1.76
CA LYS A 189 -2.39 6.98 -2.99
C LYS A 189 -2.60 5.49 -2.78
N TYR A 190 -1.73 4.83 -2.00
CA TYR A 190 -1.87 3.43 -1.64
C TYR A 190 -3.13 3.17 -0.82
N ILE A 191 -3.40 3.99 0.20
CA ILE A 191 -4.61 3.88 1.03
C ILE A 191 -5.86 3.96 0.17
N LYS A 192 -5.98 5.01 -0.65
CA LYS A 192 -7.14 5.24 -1.52
C LYS A 192 -7.33 4.13 -2.55
N THR A 193 -6.24 3.64 -3.13
CA THR A 193 -6.30 2.57 -4.12
C THR A 193 -6.72 1.25 -3.48
N THR A 194 -6.16 0.90 -2.32
CA THR A 194 -6.54 -0.30 -1.56
C THR A 194 -8.01 -0.26 -1.16
N GLN A 195 -8.50 0.89 -0.68
CA GLN A 195 -9.91 1.07 -0.36
C GLN A 195 -10.81 0.79 -1.57
N LYS A 196 -10.50 1.40 -2.73
CA LYS A 196 -11.26 1.21 -3.97
C LYS A 196 -11.28 -0.26 -4.42
N ILE A 197 -10.16 -0.97 -4.25
CA ILE A 197 -10.07 -2.39 -4.56
C ILE A 197 -10.97 -3.20 -3.61
N CYS A 198 -10.87 -2.98 -2.30
CA CYS A 198 -11.69 -3.68 -1.30
C CYS A 198 -13.20 -3.44 -1.54
N GLU A 199 -13.63 -2.19 -1.75
CA GLU A 199 -15.03 -1.85 -2.02
C GLU A 199 -15.59 -2.53 -3.28
N LYS A 200 -14.74 -2.89 -4.24
CA LYS A 200 -15.14 -3.60 -5.45
C LYS A 200 -15.19 -5.12 -5.26
N LEU A 201 -14.32 -5.66 -4.40
CA LEU A 201 -14.29 -7.08 -4.07
C LEU A 201 -15.34 -7.46 -3.01
N GLU A 202 -15.76 -6.50 -2.18
CA GLU A 202 -16.81 -6.66 -1.16
C GLU A 202 -18.24 -6.51 -1.69
N LYS A 203 -18.43 -5.88 -2.86
CA LYS A 203 -19.74 -5.76 -3.52
C LYS A 203 -20.19 -7.14 -4.02
N ARG A 204 -20.79 -7.88 -3.08
CA ARG A 204 -21.50 -9.15 -3.25
C ARG A 204 -22.92 -8.89 -3.73
#